data_AF-L2FSW7-F1
#
_entry.id   AF-L2FSW7-F1
#
_cell.length_a   1.000
_cell.length_b   1.000
_cell.length_c   1.000
_cell.angle_alpha   90.00
_cell.angle_beta   90.00
_cell.angle_gamma   90.00
#
_symmetry.space_group_name_H-M   'P 1'
#
loop_
_entity.id
_entity.type
_entity.pdbx_description
1 polymer ?
#
loop_
_entity_poly.entity_id
_entity_poly.type
_entity_poly.pdbx_seq_one_letter_code
_entity_poly.pdbx_strand_id
1 'polypeptide(L)'
;MADTNGEPEKARRPSLQVIVLGAGGGPQENNTTSLLVRSVASGWTKGSLISVDAGVGLSAITRILEETTPPSLGREVPLPYILKEGPFAGLELTAGMLPPDAPVLYPSIIASYITKSLIDTYLITHPHLDHFAGLVINTAGLTRPKRVAALPYAVDALKSHIFNNIIWPNLSDENNGAGLVNFTRLVEGGSPAIGEGEAKGYLEVADRIAVKAHAISHGHCVERHPHRGSTSSTATPLRYGSVDAASVASPRILPYNIASTARNHSIAPEPQASICVVDSSAYFILDLATNHQILIFGDVEPDSLSLSPRNHFVWQEAAPRIVSGQLGAIFIECSYDDSQSVDRLFGHLKPSFLIEELGNLAQEVENVRDIPHPSRKRKRVADADTIPRRRTGGAFGRLASGDESPISPKSVARRAVSADISHVPPLPPAATSVESSHLTTPTQELSLREAELGVSESEDGHQTGLPLKGLKIVIIHVKERFDGRNTSEVILKELRAHEEVAQLGCEFIVSKQGQSIYL
;
A
#
# COMPACT_ATOMS: atom_id res chain seq x y z
N MET A 1 -8.14 37.74 -23.21
CA MET A 1 -8.61 37.10 -24.47
C MET A 1 -9.06 35.70 -24.09
N ALA A 2 -10.26 35.29 -24.50
CA ALA A 2 -10.83 34.00 -24.09
C ALA A 2 -10.13 32.84 -24.82
N ASP A 3 -9.78 31.79 -24.08
CA ASP A 3 -9.41 30.50 -24.68
C ASP A 3 -10.67 29.64 -24.75
N THR A 4 -11.34 29.69 -25.90
CA THR A 4 -12.57 28.96 -26.16
C THR A 4 -12.26 27.54 -26.63
N ASN A 5 -12.14 26.60 -25.69
CA ASN A 5 -12.27 25.17 -25.97
C ASN A 5 -12.85 24.44 -24.74
N GLY A 6 -14.16 24.58 -24.56
CA GLY A 6 -14.93 23.79 -23.59
C GLY A 6 -15.12 22.34 -24.06
N GLU A 7 -14.04 21.59 -24.26
CA GLU A 7 -14.17 20.13 -24.14
C GLU A 7 -14.50 19.82 -22.67
N PRO A 8 -15.52 19.00 -22.37
CA PRO A 8 -15.70 18.50 -21.02
C PRO A 8 -14.44 17.72 -20.64
N GLU A 9 -13.88 18.01 -19.46
CA GLU A 9 -12.72 17.30 -18.94
C GLU A 9 -12.98 15.80 -19.00
N LYS A 10 -12.28 15.08 -19.89
CA LYS A 10 -12.52 13.66 -20.13
C LYS A 10 -12.29 12.94 -18.80
N ALA A 11 -13.38 12.47 -18.20
CA ALA A 11 -13.37 11.74 -16.94
C ALA A 11 -12.22 10.73 -16.96
N ARG A 12 -11.20 10.96 -16.12
CA ARG A 12 -10.02 10.11 -16.06
C ARG A 12 -10.50 8.69 -15.77
N ARG A 13 -10.14 7.74 -16.63
CA ARG A 13 -10.43 6.33 -16.37
C ARG A 13 -9.69 5.93 -15.09
N PRO A 14 -10.33 5.18 -14.18
CA PRO A 14 -9.69 4.77 -12.94
C PRO A 14 -8.48 3.89 -13.24
N SER A 15 -7.43 4.12 -12.48
CA SER A 15 -6.14 3.43 -12.48
C SER A 15 -6.14 2.22 -11.55
N LEU A 16 -6.73 2.36 -10.37
CA LEU A 16 -6.77 1.37 -9.31
C LEU A 16 -8.22 1.02 -8.96
N GLN A 17 -8.43 -0.24 -8.57
CA GLN A 17 -9.64 -0.68 -7.88
C GLN A 17 -9.24 -1.20 -6.49
N VAL A 18 -9.90 -0.68 -5.45
CA VAL A 18 -9.83 -1.22 -4.08
C VAL A 18 -11.18 -1.85 -3.74
N ILE A 19 -11.15 -3.09 -3.25
CA ILE A 19 -12.33 -3.85 -2.83
C ILE A 19 -12.25 -4.09 -1.33
N VAL A 20 -13.25 -3.63 -0.61
CA VAL A 20 -13.31 -3.72 0.85
C VAL A 20 -13.90 -5.08 1.24
N LEU A 21 -13.06 -6.02 1.68
CA LEU A 21 -13.53 -7.30 2.21
C LEU A 21 -13.89 -7.18 3.70
N GLY A 22 -13.18 -6.35 4.45
CA GLY A 22 -13.49 -6.02 5.83
C GLY A 22 -13.06 -4.59 6.16
N ALA A 23 -13.90 -3.88 6.90
CA ALA A 23 -13.77 -2.45 7.22
C ALA A 23 -13.74 -2.16 8.74
N GLY A 24 -13.94 -3.17 9.58
CA GLY A 24 -14.02 -3.02 11.03
C GLY A 24 -12.70 -3.34 11.73
N GLY A 25 -12.45 -2.67 12.85
CA GLY A 25 -11.35 -2.97 13.79
C GLY A 25 -11.74 -3.96 14.88
N GLY A 26 -12.74 -4.81 14.61
CA GLY A 26 -13.40 -5.65 15.60
C GLY A 26 -14.37 -4.90 16.53
N PRO A 27 -14.86 -5.56 17.59
CA PRO A 27 -14.55 -6.93 18.00
C PRO A 27 -15.25 -8.03 17.16
N GLN A 28 -16.14 -7.69 16.22
CA GLN A 28 -16.68 -8.66 15.27
C GLN A 28 -15.57 -9.19 14.34
N GLU A 29 -15.32 -10.50 14.37
CA GLU A 29 -14.28 -11.18 13.59
C GLU A 29 -14.65 -11.39 12.12
N ASN A 30 -15.91 -11.18 11.75
CA ASN A 30 -16.45 -11.41 10.41
C ASN A 30 -16.26 -10.22 9.43
N ASN A 31 -15.73 -9.09 9.91
CA ASN A 31 -15.56 -7.84 9.16
C ASN A 31 -14.19 -7.17 9.42
N THR A 32 -13.22 -7.89 9.98
CA THR A 32 -11.89 -7.36 10.30
C THR A 32 -11.10 -6.95 9.05
N THR A 33 -10.26 -5.92 9.19
CA THR A 33 -9.59 -5.23 8.07
C THR A 33 -8.99 -6.16 7.01
N SER A 34 -9.44 -5.99 5.77
CA SER A 34 -8.90 -6.65 4.58
C SER A 34 -9.34 -5.93 3.32
N LEU A 35 -8.38 -5.51 2.49
CA LEU A 35 -8.62 -4.74 1.28
C LEU A 35 -7.93 -5.43 0.09
N LEU A 36 -8.66 -5.81 -0.95
CA LEU A 36 -8.02 -6.24 -2.20
C LEU A 36 -7.70 -5.02 -3.07
N VAL A 37 -6.52 -4.99 -3.69
CA VAL A 37 -6.12 -3.92 -4.62
C VAL A 37 -5.64 -4.52 -5.93
N ARG A 38 -6.06 -3.93 -7.05
CA ARG A 38 -5.51 -4.24 -8.39
C ARG A 38 -5.37 -3.00 -9.27
N SER A 39 -4.49 -3.08 -10.25
CA SER A 39 -4.51 -2.17 -11.40
C SER A 39 -5.72 -2.50 -12.27
N VAL A 40 -6.42 -1.47 -12.73
CA VAL A 40 -7.53 -1.62 -13.68
C VAL A 40 -7.01 -2.14 -15.02
N ALA A 41 -5.79 -1.77 -15.40
CA ALA A 41 -5.12 -2.18 -16.64
C ALA A 41 -4.74 -3.66 -16.68
N SER A 42 -4.47 -4.30 -15.53
CA SER A 42 -4.16 -5.74 -15.44
C SER A 42 -5.39 -6.64 -15.65
N GLY A 43 -6.59 -6.09 -15.48
CA GLY A 43 -7.84 -6.86 -15.52
C GLY A 43 -7.90 -7.95 -14.44
N TRP A 44 -8.69 -9.00 -14.72
CA TRP A 44 -8.90 -10.14 -13.82
C TRP A 44 -8.00 -11.33 -14.19
N THR A 45 -6.69 -11.09 -14.32
CA THR A 45 -5.69 -12.09 -14.69
C THR A 45 -5.07 -12.76 -13.46
N LYS A 46 -4.41 -13.90 -13.67
CA LYS A 46 -3.76 -14.65 -12.59
C LYS A 46 -2.65 -13.79 -11.94
N GLY A 47 -2.77 -13.53 -10.65
CA GLY A 47 -1.81 -12.71 -9.90
C GLY A 47 -1.97 -11.19 -10.08
N SER A 48 -3.14 -10.70 -10.52
CA SER A 48 -3.40 -9.25 -10.66
C SER A 48 -3.90 -8.57 -9.39
N LEU A 49 -4.20 -9.30 -8.31
CA LEU A 49 -4.63 -8.77 -7.02
C LEU A 49 -3.51 -8.89 -5.98
N ILE A 50 -3.39 -7.87 -5.13
CA ILE A 50 -2.85 -8.00 -3.78
C ILE A 50 -3.98 -7.93 -2.74
N SER A 51 -3.70 -8.42 -1.53
CA SER A 51 -4.52 -8.16 -0.34
C SER A 51 -3.68 -7.30 0.62
N VAL A 52 -4.19 -6.14 1.04
CA VAL A 52 -3.63 -5.36 2.14
C VAL A 52 -4.40 -5.71 3.39
N ASP A 53 -3.66 -6.31 4.32
CA ASP A 53 -4.16 -7.15 5.39
C ASP A 53 -5.14 -8.25 4.93
N ALA A 54 -5.48 -9.12 5.86
CA ALA A 54 -6.29 -10.31 5.64
C ALA A 54 -6.92 -10.79 6.96
N GLY A 55 -7.52 -9.87 7.71
CA GLY A 55 -8.37 -10.18 8.85
C GLY A 55 -9.48 -11.15 8.46
N VAL A 56 -10.23 -10.78 7.43
CA VAL A 56 -11.10 -11.68 6.67
C VAL A 56 -10.51 -12.02 5.29
N GLY A 57 -11.13 -12.95 4.57
CA GLY A 57 -10.68 -13.35 3.24
C GLY A 57 -11.74 -14.17 2.51
N LEU A 58 -11.45 -15.46 2.28
CA LEU A 58 -12.33 -16.39 1.54
C LEU A 58 -13.81 -16.35 1.98
N SER A 59 -14.09 -16.22 3.27
CA SER A 59 -15.44 -16.12 3.83
C SER A 59 -16.16 -14.83 3.41
N ALA A 60 -15.50 -13.67 3.49
CA ALA A 60 -16.06 -12.39 3.05
C ALA A 60 -16.25 -12.36 1.52
N ILE A 61 -15.27 -12.86 0.76
CA ILE A 61 -15.39 -13.00 -0.71
C ILE A 61 -16.59 -13.89 -1.07
N THR A 62 -16.79 -15.01 -0.35
CA THR A 62 -17.93 -15.91 -0.59
C THR A 62 -19.26 -15.20 -0.33
N ARG A 63 -19.44 -14.52 0.81
CA ARG A 63 -20.69 -13.79 1.12
C ARG A 63 -21.01 -12.69 0.11
N ILE A 64 -20.00 -11.89 -0.26
CA ILE A 64 -20.15 -10.86 -1.31
C ILE A 64 -20.64 -11.49 -2.62
N LEU A 65 -20.14 -12.67 -2.99
CA LEU A 65 -20.55 -13.39 -4.19
C LEU A 65 -21.92 -14.07 -4.05
N GLU A 66 -22.35 -14.48 -2.86
CA GLU A 66 -23.70 -14.98 -2.60
C GLU A 66 -24.77 -13.91 -2.86
N GLU A 67 -24.44 -12.62 -2.65
CA GLU A 67 -25.31 -11.48 -2.92
C GLU A 67 -25.24 -10.95 -4.37
N THR A 68 -24.15 -11.22 -5.10
CA THR A 68 -23.84 -10.56 -6.40
C THR A 68 -23.64 -11.52 -7.59
N THR A 69 -23.74 -12.83 -7.36
CA THR A 69 -23.67 -13.86 -8.42
C THR A 69 -25.08 -14.37 -8.73
N PRO A 70 -25.51 -14.48 -9.99
CA PRO A 70 -26.81 -15.05 -10.30
C PRO A 70 -26.91 -16.53 -9.86
N PRO A 71 -28.08 -16.98 -9.36
CA PRO A 71 -28.31 -18.37 -9.03
C PRO A 71 -28.23 -19.27 -10.27
N SER A 72 -28.05 -20.58 -10.06
CA SER A 72 -28.02 -21.59 -11.14
C SER A 72 -26.96 -21.35 -12.23
N LEU A 73 -25.87 -20.63 -11.93
CA LEU A 73 -24.78 -20.37 -12.87
C LEU A 73 -24.11 -21.67 -13.33
N GLY A 74 -23.97 -21.86 -14.64
CA GLY A 74 -23.52 -23.12 -15.27
C GLY A 74 -24.66 -24.07 -15.67
N ARG A 75 -25.90 -23.83 -15.19
CA ARG A 75 -27.08 -24.64 -15.50
C ARG A 75 -28.17 -23.87 -16.24
N GLU A 76 -28.71 -22.82 -15.62
CA GLU A 76 -29.77 -21.98 -16.20
C GLU A 76 -29.18 -20.71 -16.81
N VAL A 77 -28.16 -20.14 -16.15
CA VAL A 77 -27.31 -19.09 -16.72
C VAL A 77 -26.09 -19.75 -17.36
N PRO A 78 -25.89 -19.64 -18.69
CA PRO A 78 -24.81 -20.34 -19.39
C PRO A 78 -23.43 -19.75 -19.07
N LEU A 79 -22.39 -20.56 -19.26
CA LEU A 79 -20.98 -20.15 -19.22
C LEU A 79 -20.40 -20.05 -20.66
N PRO A 80 -19.44 -19.15 -20.94
CA PRO A 80 -18.85 -18.20 -20.00
C PRO A 80 -19.80 -17.07 -19.60
N TYR A 81 -19.63 -16.56 -18.38
CA TYR A 81 -20.44 -15.48 -17.82
C TYR A 81 -19.54 -14.40 -17.22
N ILE A 82 -19.74 -13.15 -17.61
CA ILE A 82 -19.03 -12.01 -17.02
C ILE A 82 -19.90 -11.41 -15.92
N LEU A 83 -19.41 -11.39 -14.68
CA LEU A 83 -20.10 -10.76 -13.55
C LEU A 83 -20.48 -9.31 -13.89
N LYS A 84 -21.74 -8.94 -13.65
CA LYS A 84 -22.29 -7.63 -14.05
C LYS A 84 -22.33 -6.62 -12.92
N GLU A 85 -22.39 -7.09 -11.69
CA GLU A 85 -22.57 -6.28 -10.49
C GLU A 85 -21.62 -6.75 -9.37
N GLY A 86 -21.65 -6.04 -8.25
CA GLY A 86 -20.73 -6.27 -7.13
C GLY A 86 -19.29 -5.83 -7.40
N PRO A 87 -18.40 -5.97 -6.40
CA PRO A 87 -17.01 -5.53 -6.52
C PRO A 87 -16.18 -6.39 -7.49
N PHE A 88 -16.63 -7.60 -7.83
CA PHE A 88 -15.99 -8.50 -8.79
C PHE A 88 -16.54 -8.35 -10.22
N ALA A 89 -17.32 -7.30 -10.51
CA ALA A 89 -17.83 -7.02 -11.85
C ALA A 89 -16.70 -7.00 -12.91
N GLY A 90 -17.02 -7.53 -14.09
CA GLY A 90 -16.06 -7.73 -15.18
C GLY A 90 -15.24 -9.03 -15.08
N LEU A 91 -15.30 -9.78 -13.98
CA LEU A 91 -14.66 -11.10 -13.88
C LEU A 91 -15.40 -12.09 -14.80
N GLU A 92 -14.66 -12.70 -15.73
CA GLU A 92 -15.17 -13.78 -16.58
C GLU A 92 -15.06 -15.13 -15.86
N LEU A 93 -16.21 -15.80 -15.74
CA LEU A 93 -16.37 -17.12 -15.16
C LEU A 93 -16.54 -18.12 -16.31
N THR A 94 -15.75 -19.20 -16.29
CA THR A 94 -15.67 -20.15 -17.42
C THR A 94 -15.98 -21.58 -16.96
N ALA A 95 -16.37 -22.44 -17.92
CA ALA A 95 -16.64 -23.85 -17.64
C ALA A 95 -15.42 -24.61 -17.06
N GLY A 96 -14.19 -24.12 -17.29
CA GLY A 96 -12.97 -24.67 -16.68
C GLY A 96 -12.85 -24.46 -15.16
N MET A 97 -13.77 -23.68 -14.56
CA MET A 97 -13.89 -23.51 -13.10
C MET A 97 -14.85 -24.52 -12.46
N LEU A 98 -15.63 -25.27 -13.25
CA LEU A 98 -16.57 -26.25 -12.72
C LEU A 98 -15.84 -27.46 -12.11
N PRO A 99 -16.28 -27.96 -10.94
CA PRO A 99 -15.87 -29.27 -10.44
C PRO A 99 -16.31 -30.38 -11.42
N PRO A 100 -15.55 -31.49 -11.54
CA PRO A 100 -15.91 -32.59 -12.45
C PRO A 100 -17.34 -33.13 -12.27
N ASP A 101 -17.82 -33.15 -11.02
CA ASP A 101 -19.09 -33.76 -10.63
C ASP A 101 -20.21 -32.73 -10.33
N ALA A 102 -20.01 -31.44 -10.60
CA ALA A 102 -20.98 -30.38 -10.27
C ALA A 102 -21.36 -29.52 -11.50
N PRO A 103 -22.65 -29.52 -11.93
CA PRO A 103 -23.12 -28.73 -13.07
C PRO A 103 -23.40 -27.26 -12.73
N VAL A 104 -22.99 -26.78 -11.55
CA VAL A 104 -23.27 -25.42 -11.05
C VAL A 104 -22.01 -24.81 -10.45
N LEU A 105 -21.72 -23.56 -10.81
CA LEU A 105 -20.61 -22.77 -10.29
C LEU A 105 -21.05 -21.96 -9.07
N TYR A 106 -20.84 -22.51 -7.88
CA TYR A 106 -21.20 -21.88 -6.60
C TYR A 106 -20.30 -20.68 -6.25
N PRO A 107 -20.81 -19.67 -5.51
CA PRO A 107 -20.02 -18.54 -4.99
C PRO A 107 -18.71 -18.93 -4.30
N SER A 108 -18.71 -20.01 -3.51
CA SER A 108 -17.52 -20.52 -2.82
C SER A 108 -16.41 -21.03 -3.77
N ILE A 109 -16.78 -21.50 -4.96
CA ILE A 109 -15.82 -21.94 -6.00
C ILE A 109 -15.18 -20.72 -6.66
N ILE A 110 -15.97 -19.69 -6.93
CA ILE A 110 -15.50 -18.40 -7.47
C ILE A 110 -14.59 -17.71 -6.44
N ALA A 111 -14.98 -17.68 -5.16
CA ALA A 111 -14.17 -17.16 -4.07
C ALA A 111 -12.83 -17.91 -3.93
N SER A 112 -12.87 -19.25 -3.96
CA SER A 112 -11.68 -20.11 -4.00
C SER A 112 -10.77 -19.81 -5.19
N TYR A 113 -11.33 -19.55 -6.38
CA TYR A 113 -10.56 -19.11 -7.55
C TYR A 113 -9.90 -17.74 -7.35
N ILE A 114 -10.63 -16.75 -6.82
CA ILE A 114 -10.07 -15.41 -6.53
C ILE A 114 -8.90 -15.55 -5.55
N THR A 115 -9.08 -16.22 -4.41
CA THR A 115 -8.04 -16.41 -3.40
C THR A 115 -6.84 -17.22 -3.91
N LYS A 116 -7.06 -18.30 -4.68
CA LYS A 116 -5.97 -19.19 -5.10
C LYS A 116 -5.26 -18.74 -6.38
N SER A 117 -5.94 -18.04 -7.28
CA SER A 117 -5.43 -17.71 -8.61
C SER A 117 -5.21 -16.22 -8.85
N LEU A 118 -6.04 -15.34 -8.31
CA LEU A 118 -5.96 -13.90 -8.60
C LEU A 118 -5.12 -13.13 -7.57
N ILE A 119 -5.25 -13.43 -6.27
CA ILE A 119 -4.39 -12.85 -5.23
C ILE A 119 -2.97 -13.44 -5.34
N ASP A 120 -1.96 -12.63 -5.60
CA ASP A 120 -0.53 -13.05 -5.60
C ASP A 120 0.11 -12.89 -4.22
N THR A 121 -0.02 -11.67 -3.66
CA THR A 121 0.68 -11.23 -2.45
C THR A 121 -0.29 -10.70 -1.39
N TYR A 122 0.00 -11.06 -0.14
CA TYR A 122 -0.57 -10.44 1.05
C TYR A 122 0.44 -9.42 1.61
N LEU A 123 0.06 -8.15 1.69
CA LEU A 123 0.78 -7.10 2.40
C LEU A 123 0.24 -7.02 3.83
N ILE A 124 1.01 -7.44 4.82
CA ILE A 124 0.56 -7.40 6.23
C ILE A 124 1.12 -6.14 6.90
N THR A 125 0.27 -5.29 7.46
CA THR A 125 0.70 -4.03 8.09
C THR A 125 1.36 -4.29 9.44
N HIS A 126 0.77 -5.16 10.26
CA HIS A 126 1.29 -5.49 11.58
C HIS A 126 0.72 -6.84 12.09
N PRO A 127 1.34 -7.47 13.11
CA PRO A 127 0.99 -8.81 13.55
C PRO A 127 -0.10 -8.84 14.64
N HIS A 128 -1.13 -7.98 14.57
CA HIS A 128 -2.36 -8.18 15.35
C HIS A 128 -3.33 -9.11 14.61
N LEU A 129 -4.05 -9.95 15.37
CA LEU A 129 -4.74 -11.13 14.84
C LEU A 129 -5.83 -10.77 13.82
N ASP A 130 -6.53 -9.68 14.06
CA ASP A 130 -7.54 -9.09 13.18
C ASP A 130 -6.98 -8.53 11.86
N HIS A 131 -5.66 -8.48 11.66
CA HIS A 131 -5.04 -8.09 10.38
C HIS A 131 -4.56 -9.29 9.54
N PHE A 132 -4.55 -10.52 10.08
CA PHE A 132 -4.06 -11.69 9.32
C PHE A 132 -4.75 -13.05 9.60
N ALA A 133 -5.70 -13.14 10.53
CA ALA A 133 -6.37 -14.40 10.88
C ALA A 133 -6.98 -15.11 9.67
N GLY A 134 -7.68 -14.36 8.81
CA GLY A 134 -8.26 -14.85 7.56
C GLY A 134 -7.20 -15.44 6.63
N LEU A 135 -6.05 -14.79 6.44
CA LEU A 135 -4.92 -15.38 5.69
C LEU A 135 -4.52 -16.73 6.29
N VAL A 136 -4.25 -16.79 7.60
CA VAL A 136 -3.79 -18.01 8.28
C VAL A 136 -4.78 -19.15 8.13
N ILE A 137 -6.05 -18.93 8.43
CA ILE A 137 -7.10 -19.94 8.29
C ILE A 137 -7.22 -20.41 6.82
N ASN A 138 -7.17 -19.48 5.86
CA ASN A 138 -7.26 -19.80 4.44
C ASN A 138 -6.06 -20.59 3.91
N THR A 139 -4.91 -20.60 4.60
CA THR A 139 -3.74 -21.41 4.18
C THR A 139 -4.05 -22.91 4.13
N ALA A 140 -5.00 -23.40 4.93
CA ALA A 140 -5.46 -24.80 4.88
C ALA A 140 -6.05 -25.20 3.51
N GLY A 141 -6.48 -24.22 2.70
CA GLY A 141 -6.99 -24.44 1.35
C GLY A 141 -5.96 -24.24 0.24
N LEU A 142 -4.71 -23.86 0.53
CA LEU A 142 -3.72 -23.52 -0.49
C LEU A 142 -3.18 -24.77 -1.21
N THR A 143 -3.09 -24.68 -2.53
CA THR A 143 -2.49 -25.71 -3.41
C THR A 143 -1.24 -25.20 -4.14
N ARG A 144 -0.87 -23.94 -3.91
CA ARG A 144 0.31 -23.26 -4.45
C ARG A 144 0.81 -22.25 -3.41
N PRO A 145 2.12 -21.92 -3.38
CA PRO A 145 2.64 -20.93 -2.47
C PRO A 145 2.00 -19.55 -2.66
N LYS A 146 1.92 -18.77 -1.57
CA LYS A 146 1.52 -17.35 -1.56
C LYS A 146 2.63 -16.49 -0.98
N ARG A 147 2.84 -15.31 -1.55
CA ARG A 147 3.79 -14.34 -0.99
C ARG A 147 3.13 -13.61 0.18
N VAL A 148 3.82 -13.53 1.31
CA VAL A 148 3.48 -12.64 2.42
C VAL A 148 4.61 -11.63 2.54
N ALA A 149 4.32 -10.38 2.19
CA ALA A 149 5.30 -9.29 2.25
C ALA A 149 4.93 -8.31 3.37
N ALA A 150 5.90 -7.97 4.22
CA ALA A 150 5.73 -7.02 5.31
C ALA A 150 7.08 -6.47 5.78
N LEU A 151 7.08 -5.43 6.62
CA LEU A 151 8.29 -5.02 7.33
C LEU A 151 8.78 -6.14 8.28
N PRO A 152 10.09 -6.15 8.66
CA PRO A 152 10.71 -7.30 9.33
C PRO A 152 10.03 -7.73 10.64
N TYR A 153 9.57 -6.80 11.46
CA TYR A 153 8.92 -7.11 12.74
C TYR A 153 7.65 -7.98 12.56
N ALA A 154 6.84 -7.71 11.53
CA ALA A 154 5.62 -8.46 11.25
C ALA A 154 5.94 -9.85 10.69
N VAL A 155 6.93 -9.95 9.78
CA VAL A 155 7.40 -11.25 9.26
C VAL A 155 7.95 -12.13 10.38
N ASP A 156 8.81 -11.57 11.24
CA ASP A 156 9.45 -12.33 12.30
C ASP A 156 8.46 -12.72 13.42
N ALA A 157 7.41 -11.92 13.65
CA ALA A 157 6.29 -12.28 14.50
C ALA A 157 5.47 -13.44 13.93
N LEU A 158 5.03 -13.38 12.66
CA LEU A 158 4.30 -14.47 11.98
C LEU A 158 5.11 -15.77 11.98
N LYS A 159 6.41 -15.69 11.68
CA LYS A 159 7.36 -16.81 11.71
C LYS A 159 7.52 -17.43 13.09
N SER A 160 7.66 -16.61 14.14
CA SER A 160 7.97 -17.09 15.50
C SER A 160 6.73 -17.57 16.25
N HIS A 161 5.59 -16.90 16.04
CA HIS A 161 4.41 -17.02 16.90
C HIS A 161 3.21 -17.67 16.20
N ILE A 162 3.14 -17.70 14.87
CA ILE A 162 2.00 -18.28 14.13
C ILE A 162 2.39 -19.56 13.40
N PHE A 163 3.30 -19.49 12.42
CA PHE A 163 3.73 -20.64 11.61
C PHE A 163 4.81 -21.47 12.33
N ASN A 164 4.49 -21.95 13.54
CA ASN A 164 5.45 -22.54 14.48
C ASN A 164 5.14 -23.99 14.89
N ASN A 165 4.15 -24.63 14.26
CA ASN A 165 3.61 -25.96 14.60
C ASN A 165 2.90 -26.06 15.96
N ILE A 166 2.61 -24.93 16.62
CA ILE A 166 1.85 -24.87 17.87
C ILE A 166 0.51 -24.15 17.64
N ILE A 167 0.55 -22.91 17.16
CA ILE A 167 -0.65 -22.12 16.83
C ILE A 167 -1.16 -22.50 15.44
N TRP A 168 -0.26 -22.62 14.46
CA TRP A 168 -0.56 -23.11 13.13
C TRP A 168 0.59 -23.98 12.61
N PRO A 169 0.36 -24.97 11.73
CA PRO A 169 1.44 -25.69 11.06
C PRO A 169 2.45 -24.72 10.42
N ASN A 170 3.74 -25.04 10.46
CA ASN A 170 4.75 -24.23 9.79
C ASN A 170 4.63 -24.41 8.26
N LEU A 171 3.78 -23.61 7.64
CA LEU A 171 3.60 -23.56 6.20
C LEU A 171 4.56 -22.59 5.51
N SER A 172 5.43 -21.91 6.27
CA SER A 172 6.37 -20.94 5.70
C SER A 172 7.50 -21.59 4.90
N ASP A 173 8.27 -20.80 4.16
CA ASP A 173 9.53 -21.17 3.53
C ASP A 173 10.74 -21.13 4.50
N GLU A 174 10.52 -20.78 5.76
CA GLU A 174 11.55 -20.68 6.80
C GLU A 174 11.39 -21.75 7.89
N ASN A 175 12.44 -21.96 8.71
CA ASN A 175 12.43 -22.87 9.86
C ASN A 175 11.93 -24.31 9.55
N ASN A 176 12.34 -24.88 8.41
CA ASN A 176 11.89 -26.19 7.90
C ASN A 176 10.37 -26.30 7.66
N GLY A 177 9.73 -25.19 7.28
CA GLY A 177 8.32 -25.18 6.91
C GLY A 177 8.01 -25.76 5.52
N ALA A 178 6.73 -25.88 5.21
CA ALA A 178 6.24 -26.54 4.00
C ALA A 178 6.36 -25.70 2.70
N GLY A 179 6.80 -24.44 2.76
CA GLY A 179 7.00 -23.58 1.58
C GLY A 179 5.71 -23.20 0.84
N LEU A 180 4.57 -23.15 1.54
CA LEU A 180 3.29 -22.66 1.01
C LEU A 180 3.02 -21.18 1.32
N VAL A 181 3.80 -20.60 2.23
CA VAL A 181 3.80 -19.17 2.57
C VAL A 181 5.24 -18.67 2.42
N ASN A 182 5.50 -17.81 1.44
CA ASN A 182 6.84 -17.32 1.16
C ASN A 182 7.01 -15.91 1.72
N PHE A 183 7.90 -15.76 2.70
CA PHE A 183 8.09 -14.46 3.35
C PHE A 183 8.96 -13.51 2.52
N THR A 184 8.50 -12.27 2.36
CA THR A 184 9.25 -11.18 1.71
C THR A 184 9.39 -10.02 2.68
N ARG A 185 10.61 -9.82 3.21
CA ARG A 185 10.89 -8.68 4.11
C ARG A 185 11.04 -7.41 3.27
N LEU A 186 10.14 -6.46 3.47
CA LEU A 186 10.18 -5.13 2.87
C LEU A 186 11.23 -4.27 3.57
N VAL A 187 11.73 -3.26 2.86
CA VAL A 187 12.67 -2.27 3.38
C VAL A 187 11.92 -0.96 3.60
N GLU A 188 12.05 -0.39 4.80
CA GLU A 188 11.48 0.91 5.15
C GLU A 188 12.04 2.03 4.26
N GLY A 189 11.17 2.91 3.74
CA GLY A 189 11.50 3.91 2.72
C GLY A 189 11.78 3.33 1.32
N GLY A 190 11.81 2.01 1.17
CA GLY A 190 12.15 1.31 -0.06
C GLY A 190 13.66 1.15 -0.28
N SER A 191 14.05 0.16 -1.11
CA SER A 191 15.46 -0.06 -1.45
C SER A 191 15.93 0.90 -2.56
N PRO A 192 16.93 1.77 -2.34
CA PRO A 192 17.41 2.71 -3.36
C PRO A 192 18.02 2.05 -4.60
N ALA A 193 18.27 0.74 -4.56
CA ALA A 193 18.79 -0.09 -5.64
C ALA A 193 17.70 -0.76 -6.50
N ILE A 194 16.41 -0.55 -6.18
CA ILE A 194 15.27 -1.12 -6.91
C ILE A 194 14.46 0.02 -7.54
N GLY A 195 14.07 -0.17 -8.81
CA GLY A 195 13.26 0.78 -9.57
C GLY A 195 14.01 2.01 -10.08
N GLU A 196 13.40 2.71 -11.04
CA GLU A 196 13.91 3.94 -11.64
C GLU A 196 12.80 5.01 -11.68
N GLY A 197 13.18 6.29 -11.72
CA GLY A 197 12.23 7.41 -11.74
C GLY A 197 11.28 7.39 -10.54
N GLU A 198 9.99 7.58 -10.81
CA GLU A 198 8.90 7.57 -9.82
C GLU A 198 8.77 6.22 -9.08
N ALA A 199 9.14 5.11 -9.72
CA ALA A 199 9.08 3.76 -9.14
C ALA A 199 10.31 3.43 -8.26
N LYS A 200 11.25 4.38 -8.06
CA LYS A 200 12.46 4.14 -7.26
C LYS A 200 12.11 3.86 -5.78
N GLY A 201 12.63 2.75 -5.28
CA GLY A 201 12.35 2.23 -3.94
C GLY A 201 11.11 1.34 -3.85
N TYR A 202 10.26 1.26 -4.88
CA TYR A 202 9.10 0.38 -4.87
C TYR A 202 9.47 -1.04 -5.28
N LEU A 203 8.89 -2.03 -4.62
CA LEU A 203 8.99 -3.46 -4.96
C LEU A 203 7.73 -3.90 -5.69
N GLU A 204 7.85 -4.47 -6.89
CA GLU A 204 6.71 -5.09 -7.59
C GLU A 204 6.24 -6.35 -6.85
N VAL A 205 4.94 -6.41 -6.54
CA VAL A 205 4.31 -7.45 -5.70
C VAL A 205 3.09 -8.13 -6.35
N ALA A 206 2.58 -7.60 -7.46
CA ALA A 206 1.58 -8.24 -8.33
C ALA A 206 1.64 -7.59 -9.72
N ASP A 207 0.92 -8.12 -10.72
CA ASP A 207 0.94 -7.57 -12.09
C ASP A 207 0.59 -6.07 -12.10
N ARG A 208 1.61 -5.24 -12.40
CA ARG A 208 1.55 -3.76 -12.44
C ARG A 208 1.37 -3.06 -11.08
N ILE A 209 1.50 -3.78 -9.97
CA ILE A 209 1.39 -3.20 -8.62
C ILE A 209 2.73 -3.28 -7.91
N ALA A 210 3.26 -2.12 -7.52
CA ALA A 210 4.47 -2.01 -6.71
C ALA A 210 4.22 -1.28 -5.39
N VAL A 211 4.94 -1.64 -4.34
CA VAL A 211 4.76 -1.12 -2.98
C VAL A 211 6.04 -0.51 -2.40
N LYS A 212 5.89 0.60 -1.67
CA LYS A 212 6.89 1.13 -0.74
C LYS A 212 6.28 1.17 0.67
N ALA A 213 7.07 0.80 1.68
CA ALA A 213 6.64 0.66 3.07
C ALA A 213 7.32 1.69 3.98
N HIS A 214 6.59 2.22 4.97
CA HIS A 214 7.11 3.04 6.06
C HIS A 214 6.65 2.47 7.40
N ALA A 215 7.50 2.47 8.43
CA ALA A 215 7.08 2.08 9.76
C ALA A 215 6.36 3.26 10.44
N ILE A 216 5.28 2.95 11.13
CA ILE A 216 4.45 3.88 11.91
C ILE A 216 4.23 3.30 13.30
N SER A 217 3.73 4.12 14.22
CA SER A 217 3.52 3.70 15.62
C SER A 217 2.05 3.42 15.90
N HIS A 218 1.79 2.33 16.61
CA HIS A 218 0.47 1.86 16.97
C HIS A 218 0.39 1.63 18.50
N GLY A 219 0.80 2.64 19.26
CA GLY A 219 0.77 2.60 20.72
C GLY A 219 1.98 1.93 21.35
N HIS A 220 1.84 1.54 22.61
CA HIS A 220 2.93 1.01 23.43
C HIS A 220 2.45 -0.05 24.43
N CYS A 221 3.38 -0.93 24.82
CA CYS A 221 3.14 -2.01 25.77
C CYS A 221 2.89 -1.45 27.18
N VAL A 222 1.89 -1.98 27.88
CA VAL A 222 1.58 -1.61 29.27
C VAL A 222 2.72 -1.98 30.23
N GLU A 223 3.43 -3.07 29.95
CA GLU A 223 4.59 -3.51 30.71
C GLU A 223 5.91 -2.95 30.14
N ARG A 224 6.79 -2.50 31.04
CA ARG A 224 8.14 -2.07 30.67
C ARG A 224 9.06 -3.28 30.53
N HIS A 225 9.49 -3.55 29.30
CA HIS A 225 10.48 -4.59 29.00
C HIS A 225 11.71 -3.98 28.34
N PRO A 226 12.92 -4.55 28.50
CA PRO A 226 14.03 -4.24 27.62
C PRO A 226 13.65 -4.62 26.18
N HIS A 227 13.83 -3.69 25.23
CA HIS A 227 13.34 -3.83 23.86
C HIS A 227 13.64 -5.19 23.21
N ARG A 228 12.61 -5.75 22.56
CA ARG A 228 12.74 -6.68 21.43
C ARG A 228 12.40 -6.00 20.09
N GLY A 229 12.54 -4.67 20.03
CA GLY A 229 12.37 -3.88 18.80
C GLY A 229 13.58 -4.03 17.87
N SER A 230 13.35 -3.96 16.57
CA SER A 230 14.40 -4.05 15.56
C SER A 230 15.24 -2.77 15.51
N THR A 231 16.30 -2.70 16.31
CA THR A 231 17.35 -1.72 16.05
C THR A 231 18.02 -2.07 14.71
N SER A 232 17.91 -1.16 13.75
CA SER A 232 18.59 -1.22 12.45
C SER A 232 20.10 -1.00 12.63
N SER A 233 20.77 -1.97 13.26
CA SER A 233 22.16 -1.90 13.68
C SER A 233 22.82 -3.25 13.50
N THR A 234 23.81 -3.29 12.61
CA THR A 234 24.63 -4.47 12.31
C THR A 234 25.44 -4.93 13.53
N ALA A 235 24.86 -5.76 14.38
CA ALA A 235 25.54 -6.44 15.48
C ALA A 235 25.05 -7.90 15.59
N THR A 236 25.99 -8.83 15.51
CA THR A 236 25.73 -10.29 15.60
C THR A 236 25.07 -10.69 16.93
N PRO A 237 24.05 -11.57 16.91
CA PRO A 237 23.38 -12.00 18.14
C PRO A 237 24.27 -12.93 18.98
N LEU A 238 24.60 -12.49 20.19
CA LEU A 238 25.17 -13.36 21.23
C LEU A 238 24.11 -14.37 21.68
N ARG A 239 24.42 -15.66 21.55
CA ARG A 239 23.57 -16.75 22.05
C ARG A 239 23.50 -16.69 23.58
N TYR A 240 22.30 -16.64 24.14
CA TYR A 240 22.04 -17.10 25.50
C TYR A 240 21.28 -18.42 25.43
N GLY A 241 21.83 -19.45 26.08
CA GLY A 241 21.21 -20.77 26.18
C GLY A 241 20.19 -20.81 27.31
N SER A 242 19.05 -21.47 27.06
CA SER A 242 18.09 -21.81 28.11
C SER A 242 18.67 -22.91 29.01
N VAL A 243 18.61 -22.71 30.33
CA VAL A 243 18.82 -23.76 31.33
C VAL A 243 17.78 -23.63 32.45
N ASP A 244 16.79 -24.54 32.35
CA ASP A 244 16.13 -25.29 33.42
C ASP A 244 15.63 -24.62 34.70
N ALA A 245 14.34 -24.83 34.97
CA ALA A 245 13.74 -24.76 36.29
C ALA A 245 13.24 -26.16 36.70
N ALA A 246 14.14 -26.97 37.28
CA ALA A 246 13.78 -28.15 38.05
C ALA A 246 14.40 -28.04 39.45
N SER A 247 13.57 -27.97 40.49
CA SER A 247 14.04 -27.81 41.87
C SER A 247 13.18 -28.60 42.85
N VAL A 248 13.82 -29.55 43.55
CA VAL A 248 13.29 -30.18 44.77
C VAL A 248 14.41 -30.16 45.82
N ALA A 249 14.04 -29.73 47.03
CA ALA A 249 14.91 -29.25 48.10
C ALA A 249 15.88 -30.27 48.73
N SER A 250 17.04 -29.80 49.24
CA SER A 250 17.26 -29.62 50.70
C SER A 250 18.68 -29.13 51.07
N PRO A 251 18.89 -28.51 52.27
CA PRO A 251 20.11 -27.76 52.59
C PRO A 251 21.05 -28.43 53.62
N ARG A 252 22.35 -28.06 53.62
CA ARG A 252 23.24 -28.16 54.81
C ARG A 252 24.53 -27.30 54.74
N ILE A 253 24.55 -26.27 55.59
CA ILE A 253 25.64 -25.82 56.50
C ILE A 253 27.03 -25.37 55.94
N LEU A 254 27.44 -24.19 56.42
CA LEU A 254 28.69 -23.39 56.28
C LEU A 254 29.93 -24.02 57.01
N PRO A 255 31.15 -23.40 57.14
CA PRO A 255 31.62 -22.04 56.74
C PRO A 255 33.07 -21.90 56.17
N TYR A 256 33.39 -20.65 55.79
CA TYR A 256 34.72 -19.97 55.88
C TYR A 256 35.95 -20.45 55.04
N ASN A 257 36.37 -19.63 54.07
CA ASN A 257 37.59 -18.81 54.23
C ASN A 257 37.76 -17.71 53.16
N ILE A 258 38.58 -16.71 53.49
CA ILE A 258 38.74 -15.44 52.75
C ILE A 258 39.97 -15.46 51.84
N ALA A 259 39.85 -14.99 50.60
CA ALA A 259 40.96 -14.39 49.84
C ALA A 259 40.43 -13.44 48.75
N SER A 260 40.88 -12.18 48.77
CA SER A 260 40.49 -11.14 47.82
C SER A 260 41.32 -11.19 46.53
N THR A 261 40.66 -11.10 45.38
CA THR A 261 41.28 -10.55 44.16
C THR A 261 40.38 -9.45 43.62
N ALA A 262 40.88 -8.22 43.60
CA ALA A 262 40.15 -7.09 43.05
C ALA A 262 40.00 -7.28 41.53
N ARG A 263 38.77 -7.51 41.07
CA ARG A 263 38.39 -7.25 39.68
C ARG A 263 37.69 -5.91 39.64
N ASN A 264 38.23 -4.99 38.85
CA ASN A 264 37.49 -3.80 38.44
C ASN A 264 36.26 -4.29 37.65
N HIS A 265 35.11 -4.33 38.33
CA HIS A 265 33.84 -4.39 37.63
C HIS A 265 33.65 -3.04 36.94
N SER A 266 34.03 -2.99 35.67
CA SER A 266 33.41 -2.07 34.73
C SER A 266 31.91 -2.30 34.84
N ILE A 267 31.22 -1.34 35.45
CA ILE A 267 29.76 -1.34 35.57
C ILE A 267 29.24 -1.38 34.13
N ALA A 268 28.70 -2.54 33.73
CA ALA A 268 27.90 -2.58 32.52
C ALA A 268 26.75 -1.59 32.75
N PRO A 269 26.49 -0.65 31.83
CA PRO A 269 25.37 0.25 31.98
C PRO A 269 24.10 -0.61 32.16
N GLU A 270 23.28 -0.30 33.17
CA GLU A 270 22.00 -0.97 33.31
C GLU A 270 21.25 -0.87 31.97
N PRO A 271 20.57 -1.94 31.52
CA PRO A 271 19.82 -1.88 30.28
C PRO A 271 18.75 -0.81 30.44
N GLN A 272 18.97 0.34 29.79
CA GLN A 272 18.03 1.46 29.84
C GLN A 272 16.68 0.93 29.35
N ALA A 273 15.70 0.96 30.26
CA ALA A 273 14.34 0.55 29.97
C ALA A 273 13.82 1.41 28.82
N SER A 274 13.79 0.82 27.64
CA SER A 274 13.48 1.48 26.39
C SER A 274 12.00 1.26 26.07
N ILE A 275 11.39 2.27 25.44
CA ILE A 275 9.94 2.35 25.34
C ILE A 275 9.44 1.27 24.39
N CYS A 276 8.68 0.31 24.90
CA CYS A 276 8.08 -0.77 24.11
C CYS A 276 6.98 -0.20 23.21
N VAL A 277 7.35 0.31 22.03
CA VAL A 277 6.43 0.75 20.97
C VAL A 277 5.92 -0.47 20.21
N VAL A 278 4.65 -0.44 19.82
CA VAL A 278 4.06 -1.41 18.89
C VAL A 278 4.19 -0.85 17.48
N ASP A 279 4.93 -1.56 16.61
CA ASP A 279 5.19 -1.14 15.24
C ASP A 279 4.04 -1.55 14.29
N SER A 280 3.66 -0.63 13.40
CA SER A 280 2.73 -0.86 12.28
C SER A 280 3.32 -0.30 10.97
N SER A 281 2.63 -0.47 9.83
CA SER A 281 3.11 -0.06 8.51
C SER A 281 2.11 0.81 7.75
N ALA A 282 2.63 1.80 7.02
CA ALA A 282 1.93 2.46 5.91
C ALA A 282 2.52 2.01 4.56
N TYR A 283 1.65 1.74 3.60
CA TYR A 283 1.99 1.24 2.26
C TYR A 283 1.58 2.23 1.17
N PHE A 284 2.55 2.80 0.45
CA PHE A 284 2.32 3.45 -0.84
C PHE A 284 2.20 2.38 -1.92
N ILE A 285 1.08 2.33 -2.62
CA ILE A 285 0.76 1.31 -3.63
C ILE A 285 0.62 2.01 -4.98
N LEU A 286 1.58 1.74 -5.87
CA LEU A 286 1.76 2.36 -7.18
C LEU A 286 1.22 1.47 -8.30
N ASP A 287 0.36 2.02 -9.15
CA ASP A 287 0.00 1.43 -10.44
C ASP A 287 1.07 1.77 -11.49
N LEU A 288 1.83 0.76 -11.90
CA LEU A 288 2.89 0.90 -12.90
C LEU A 288 2.36 1.20 -14.31
N ALA A 289 1.04 1.12 -14.55
CA ALA A 289 0.44 1.53 -15.83
C ALA A 289 0.24 3.04 -15.96
N THR A 290 -0.11 3.74 -14.87
CA THR A 290 -0.47 5.17 -14.90
C THR A 290 0.47 6.06 -14.07
N ASN A 291 1.26 5.48 -13.16
CA ASN A 291 1.97 6.18 -12.07
C ASN A 291 1.04 6.91 -11.08
N HIS A 292 -0.25 6.58 -11.06
CA HIS A 292 -1.11 6.92 -9.92
C HIS A 292 -0.86 5.95 -8.76
N GLN A 293 -1.13 6.41 -7.55
CA GLN A 293 -0.94 5.64 -6.34
C GLN A 293 -1.99 5.96 -5.28
N ILE A 294 -2.08 5.06 -4.31
CA ILE A 294 -2.83 5.22 -3.06
C ILE A 294 -1.90 4.96 -1.89
N LEU A 295 -2.28 5.47 -0.72
CA LEU A 295 -1.60 5.21 0.55
C LEU A 295 -2.57 4.45 1.46
N ILE A 296 -2.14 3.31 2.01
CA ILE A 296 -2.94 2.51 2.94
C ILE A 296 -2.17 2.33 4.25
N PHE A 297 -2.74 2.80 5.34
CA PHE A 297 -2.23 2.59 6.70
C PHE A 297 -2.78 1.28 7.28
N GLY A 298 -1.98 0.61 8.11
CA GLY A 298 -2.51 -0.23 9.18
C GLY A 298 -2.98 0.63 10.36
N ASP A 299 -3.12 0.01 11.52
CA ASP A 299 -3.51 0.72 12.74
C ASP A 299 -2.41 1.71 13.13
N VAL A 300 -2.81 2.88 13.64
CA VAL A 300 -1.91 4.04 13.80
C VAL A 300 -2.38 4.98 14.89
N GLU A 301 -1.41 5.49 15.66
CA GLU A 301 -1.64 6.55 16.66
C GLU A 301 -1.14 7.91 16.13
N PRO A 302 -1.68 9.04 16.61
CA PRO A 302 -1.24 10.36 16.17
C PRO A 302 0.16 10.69 16.73
N ASP A 303 0.97 11.42 15.97
CA ASP A 303 2.35 11.79 16.34
C ASP A 303 2.39 12.65 17.62
N SER A 304 1.30 13.36 17.95
CA SER A 304 1.18 14.15 19.20
C SER A 304 0.93 13.33 20.47
N LEU A 305 0.52 12.06 20.35
CA LEU A 305 0.39 11.12 21.48
C LEU A 305 1.50 10.06 21.49
N SER A 306 2.09 9.75 20.34
CA SER A 306 3.08 8.68 20.24
C SER A 306 4.33 8.95 21.05
N LEU A 307 4.84 7.90 21.70
CA LEU A 307 6.17 7.91 22.31
C LEU A 307 7.31 7.75 21.29
N SER A 308 6.96 7.50 20.01
CA SER A 308 7.86 7.38 18.87
C SER A 308 7.14 7.92 17.62
N PRO A 309 6.94 9.25 17.49
CA PRO A 309 6.27 9.83 16.32
C PRO A 309 7.01 9.49 15.02
N ARG A 310 6.24 9.08 13.99
CA ARG A 310 6.73 8.62 12.67
C ARG A 310 5.84 9.02 11.50
N ASN A 311 4.59 9.45 11.73
CA ASN A 311 3.63 9.74 10.66
C ASN A 311 4.11 10.88 9.76
N HIS A 312 4.79 11.89 10.33
CA HIS A 312 5.40 12.98 9.56
C HIS A 312 6.34 12.52 8.43
N PHE A 313 7.07 11.39 8.58
CA PHE A 313 7.89 10.85 7.48
C PHE A 313 7.03 10.32 6.32
N VAL A 314 5.84 9.79 6.62
CA VAL A 314 4.86 9.37 5.62
C VAL A 314 4.26 10.59 4.92
N TRP A 315 3.96 11.66 5.68
CA TRP A 315 3.44 12.92 5.13
C TRP A 315 4.44 13.62 4.21
N GLN A 316 5.74 13.59 4.54
CA GLN A 316 6.81 14.12 3.69
C GLN A 316 6.98 13.34 2.37
N GLU A 317 6.83 12.00 2.38
CA GLU A 317 6.83 11.20 1.15
C GLU A 317 5.53 11.41 0.33
N ALA A 318 4.39 11.64 1.00
CA ALA A 318 3.09 11.84 0.36
C ALA A 318 2.92 13.22 -0.29
N ALA A 319 3.38 14.30 0.34
CA ALA A 319 3.11 15.68 -0.09
C ALA A 319 3.49 15.97 -1.57
N PRO A 320 4.68 15.61 -2.08
CA PRO A 320 5.02 15.79 -3.50
C PRO A 320 4.12 15.02 -4.47
N ARG A 321 3.57 13.88 -4.03
CA ARG A 321 2.68 13.02 -4.82
C ARG A 321 1.26 13.58 -4.86
N ILE A 322 0.83 14.30 -3.83
CA ILE A 322 -0.42 15.06 -3.81
C ILE A 322 -0.28 16.28 -4.73
N VAL A 323 0.81 17.06 -4.60
CA VAL A 323 1.05 18.26 -5.43
C VAL A 323 1.14 17.93 -6.93
N SER A 324 1.71 16.78 -7.29
CA SER A 324 1.77 16.30 -8.68
C SER A 324 0.50 15.59 -9.17
N GLY A 325 -0.52 15.41 -8.32
CA GLY A 325 -1.77 14.71 -8.67
C GLY A 325 -1.59 13.21 -8.94
N GLN A 326 -0.56 12.59 -8.34
CA GLN A 326 -0.30 11.15 -8.41
C GLN A 326 -0.97 10.37 -7.26
N LEU A 327 -1.00 10.92 -6.04
CA LEU A 327 -1.65 10.30 -4.88
C LEU A 327 -3.13 10.72 -4.82
N GLY A 328 -4.04 9.80 -5.15
CA GLY A 328 -5.48 10.08 -5.26
C GLY A 328 -6.30 9.81 -4.00
N ALA A 329 -5.83 8.92 -3.11
CA ALA A 329 -6.53 8.59 -1.88
C ALA A 329 -5.59 8.09 -0.78
N ILE A 330 -6.01 8.32 0.46
CA ILE A 330 -5.42 7.76 1.69
C ILE A 330 -6.49 6.91 2.38
N PHE A 331 -6.18 5.64 2.63
CA PHE A 331 -6.96 4.75 3.47
C PHE A 331 -6.30 4.75 4.85
N ILE A 332 -7.02 5.24 5.86
CA ILE A 332 -6.50 5.39 7.22
C ILE A 332 -7.59 5.08 8.24
N GLU A 333 -7.18 4.54 9.38
CA GLU A 333 -8.14 4.21 10.43
C GLU A 333 -8.73 5.46 11.09
N CYS A 334 -9.93 5.28 11.61
CA CYS A 334 -10.49 6.14 12.63
C CYS A 334 -11.34 5.22 13.51
N SER A 335 -10.69 4.54 14.46
CA SER A 335 -11.31 3.47 15.24
C SER A 335 -12.53 3.92 16.04
N TYR A 336 -12.52 5.16 16.54
CA TYR A 336 -13.48 5.62 17.54
C TYR A 336 -14.04 7.02 17.23
N ASP A 337 -15.26 7.30 17.70
CA ASP A 337 -15.78 8.68 17.74
C ASP A 337 -15.12 9.54 18.84
N ASP A 338 -15.28 10.86 18.76
CA ASP A 338 -14.57 11.82 19.61
C ASP A 338 -14.87 11.68 21.11
N SER A 339 -15.98 11.02 21.49
CA SER A 339 -16.27 10.74 22.90
C SER A 339 -15.37 9.66 23.51
N GLN A 340 -14.52 8.99 22.72
CA GLN A 340 -13.44 8.14 23.25
C GLN A 340 -12.41 8.99 24.00
N SER A 341 -12.12 8.62 25.24
CA SER A 341 -11.09 9.27 26.05
C SER A 341 -9.69 8.85 25.58
N VAL A 342 -8.72 9.76 25.70
CA VAL A 342 -7.36 9.61 25.16
C VAL A 342 -6.64 8.38 25.76
N ASP A 343 -6.83 8.14 27.06
CA ASP A 343 -6.31 6.99 27.81
C ASP A 343 -6.83 5.63 27.31
N ARG A 344 -7.86 5.64 26.44
CA ARG A 344 -8.50 4.44 25.87
C ARG A 344 -8.40 4.37 24.36
N LEU A 345 -7.56 5.19 23.74
CA LEU A 345 -7.27 5.06 22.30
C LEU A 345 -6.37 3.86 22.00
N PHE A 346 -5.50 3.46 22.94
CA PHE A 346 -4.65 2.27 22.82
C PHE A 346 -3.92 2.12 21.47
N GLY A 347 -3.39 3.23 20.94
CA GLY A 347 -2.66 3.24 19.68
C GLY A 347 -3.49 3.52 18.43
N HIS A 348 -4.72 3.99 18.57
CA HIS A 348 -5.66 4.26 17.46
C HIS A 348 -6.05 5.75 17.32
N LEU A 349 -6.72 6.09 16.21
CA LEU A 349 -7.24 7.43 15.91
C LEU A 349 -8.73 7.64 16.30
N LYS A 350 -9.10 8.92 16.40
CA LYS A 350 -10.48 9.45 16.45
C LYS A 350 -10.54 10.78 15.67
N PRO A 351 -11.72 11.33 15.32
CA PRO A 351 -11.85 12.43 14.36
C PRO A 351 -10.95 13.64 14.60
N SER A 352 -10.90 14.14 15.84
CA SER A 352 -10.03 15.26 16.22
C SER A 352 -8.54 15.00 15.92
N PHE A 353 -8.02 13.82 16.20
CA PHE A 353 -6.62 13.47 15.91
C PHE A 353 -6.36 13.12 14.43
N LEU A 354 -7.33 12.54 13.72
CA LEU A 354 -7.18 12.33 12.27
C LEU A 354 -7.11 13.69 11.54
N ILE A 355 -7.89 14.68 11.96
CA ILE A 355 -7.84 16.04 11.37
C ILE A 355 -6.53 16.75 11.73
N GLU A 356 -5.98 16.53 12.92
CA GLU A 356 -4.65 17.02 13.29
C GLU A 356 -3.54 16.46 12.37
N GLU A 357 -3.54 15.14 12.13
CA GLU A 357 -2.61 14.49 11.19
C GLU A 357 -2.80 14.98 9.74
N LEU A 358 -4.04 15.21 9.31
CA LEU A 358 -4.32 15.81 7.99
C LEU A 358 -3.90 17.29 7.92
N GLY A 359 -3.91 18.02 9.04
CA GLY A 359 -3.32 19.36 9.15
C GLY A 359 -1.80 19.33 8.98
N ASN A 360 -1.12 18.35 9.58
CA ASN A 360 0.32 18.13 9.38
C ASN A 360 0.64 17.81 7.91
N LEU A 361 -0.17 16.95 7.27
CA LEU A 361 -0.06 16.67 5.83
C LEU A 361 -0.32 17.90 4.96
N ALA A 362 -1.32 18.72 5.29
CA ALA A 362 -1.62 19.97 4.60
C ALA A 362 -0.42 20.93 4.63
N GLN A 363 0.24 21.07 5.80
CA GLN A 363 1.43 21.89 5.93
C GLN A 363 2.59 21.38 5.05
N GLU A 364 2.81 20.08 4.97
CA GLU A 364 3.86 19.52 4.07
C GLU A 364 3.50 19.69 2.59
N VAL A 365 2.22 19.65 2.22
CA VAL A 365 1.74 19.95 0.87
C VAL A 365 1.97 21.42 0.50
N GLU A 366 1.74 22.36 1.42
CA GLU A 366 2.07 23.78 1.23
C GLU A 366 3.58 24.01 1.14
N ASN A 367 4.37 23.41 2.03
CA ASN A 367 5.84 23.46 2.00
C ASN A 367 6.39 23.08 0.62
N VAL A 368 5.84 22.04 -0.01
CA VAL A 368 6.25 21.59 -1.35
C VAL A 368 5.81 22.55 -2.47
N ARG A 369 4.64 23.20 -2.34
CA ARG A 369 4.15 24.20 -3.31
C ARG A 369 4.98 25.49 -3.28
N ASP A 370 5.46 25.89 -2.11
CA ASP A 370 6.24 27.12 -1.93
C ASP A 370 7.68 27.01 -2.41
N ILE A 371 8.22 25.79 -2.61
CA ILE A 371 9.56 25.59 -3.18
C ILE A 371 9.60 26.09 -4.63
N PRO A 372 10.35 27.17 -4.95
CA PRO A 372 10.35 27.76 -6.29
C PRO A 372 10.91 26.78 -7.32
N HIS A 373 10.03 26.13 -8.09
CA HIS A 373 10.46 25.24 -9.16
C HIS A 373 11.26 26.05 -10.20
N PRO A 374 12.53 25.68 -10.48
CA PRO A 374 13.30 26.36 -11.51
C PRO A 374 12.59 26.14 -12.84
N SER A 375 11.99 27.21 -13.37
CA SER A 375 11.16 27.14 -14.58
C SER A 375 11.84 26.28 -15.64
N ARG A 376 11.13 25.24 -16.12
CA ARG A 376 11.59 24.43 -17.25
C ARG A 376 11.77 25.39 -18.42
N LYS A 377 13.01 25.85 -18.64
CA LYS A 377 13.34 26.81 -19.69
C LYS A 377 12.71 26.31 -20.97
N ARG A 378 11.68 27.01 -21.47
CA ARG A 378 11.07 26.72 -22.77
C ARG A 378 12.24 26.62 -23.74
N LYS A 379 12.47 25.42 -24.26
CA LYS A 379 13.46 25.17 -25.31
C LYS A 379 13.00 26.01 -26.49
N ARG A 380 13.55 27.24 -26.62
CA ARG A 380 13.32 28.06 -27.81
C ARG A 380 13.69 27.19 -28.98
N VAL A 381 12.71 26.89 -29.83
CA VAL A 381 12.99 26.39 -31.17
C VAL A 381 13.81 27.50 -31.82
N ALA A 382 15.10 27.23 -32.03
CA ALA A 382 15.92 28.13 -32.81
C ALA A 382 15.50 27.95 -34.26
N ASP A 383 15.05 29.03 -34.90
CA ASP A 383 14.81 29.02 -36.34
C ASP A 383 16.06 28.57 -37.07
N ALA A 384 15.87 27.61 -37.97
CA ALA A 384 16.94 27.06 -38.79
C ALA A 384 17.23 27.97 -39.99
N ASP A 385 17.58 29.24 -39.73
CA ASP A 385 18.21 30.11 -40.73
C ASP A 385 18.97 31.29 -40.09
N THR A 386 20.24 31.05 -39.71
CA THR A 386 21.25 32.12 -39.61
C THR A 386 22.66 31.54 -39.63
N ILE A 387 23.37 31.76 -40.75
CA ILE A 387 24.74 31.28 -40.97
C ILE A 387 25.76 32.24 -40.32
N PRO A 388 26.56 31.83 -39.32
CA PRO A 388 27.65 32.67 -38.82
C PRO A 388 28.87 32.60 -39.74
N ARG A 389 29.26 33.72 -40.35
CA ARG A 389 30.48 33.79 -41.19
C ARG A 389 31.74 33.61 -40.33
N ARG A 390 32.49 32.54 -40.61
CA ARG A 390 33.80 32.23 -40.02
C ARG A 390 34.82 33.33 -40.37
N ARG A 391 35.41 34.00 -39.38
CA ARG A 391 36.62 34.84 -39.52
C ARG A 391 37.86 34.09 -39.04
N THR A 392 39.00 34.39 -39.65
CA THR A 392 40.29 33.68 -39.52
C THR A 392 41.38 34.54 -38.85
N GLY A 393 42.36 33.87 -38.22
CA GLY A 393 43.48 34.45 -37.42
C GLY A 393 43.29 34.18 -35.91
N GLY A 394 44.23 33.64 -35.12
CA GLY A 394 45.68 33.47 -35.27
C GLY A 394 46.44 34.64 -34.59
N ALA A 395 47.40 34.46 -33.68
CA ALA A 395 47.98 33.25 -33.06
C ALA A 395 48.76 33.60 -31.74
N PHE A 396 49.29 32.58 -31.04
CA PHE A 396 50.22 32.62 -29.87
C PHE A 396 49.66 33.09 -28.49
N GLY A 397 50.01 32.48 -27.34
CA GLY A 397 50.73 31.22 -27.06
C GLY A 397 51.20 31.05 -25.59
N ARG A 398 51.63 29.82 -25.21
CA ARG A 398 52.28 29.39 -23.91
C ARG A 398 51.33 29.25 -22.68
N LEU A 399 51.51 28.31 -21.72
CA LEU A 399 52.55 27.28 -21.44
C LEU A 399 52.02 26.18 -20.45
N ALA A 400 52.50 24.91 -20.58
CA ALA A 400 52.53 23.81 -19.56
C ALA A 400 51.19 23.25 -18.99
N SER A 401 51.01 21.98 -18.52
CA SER A 401 51.88 20.80 -18.24
C SER A 401 51.07 19.47 -18.10
N GLY A 402 51.67 18.29 -18.39
CA GLY A 402 51.22 16.91 -18.02
C GLY A 402 50.06 16.32 -18.87
N ASP A 403 50.14 15.19 -19.60
CA ASP A 403 50.57 13.80 -19.32
C ASP A 403 49.62 13.09 -18.31
N GLU A 404 49.00 11.92 -18.53
CA GLU A 404 49.27 10.76 -19.42
C GLU A 404 48.04 10.23 -20.21
N SER A 405 48.29 9.53 -21.33
CA SER A 405 47.49 8.40 -21.89
C SER A 405 48.19 7.84 -23.14
N PRO A 406 48.47 6.53 -23.23
CA PRO A 406 47.67 5.60 -24.08
C PRO A 406 47.57 4.17 -23.43
N ILE A 407 47.07 3.05 -23.99
CA ILE A 407 47.04 2.50 -25.36
C ILE A 407 45.85 1.52 -25.49
N SER A 408 45.28 1.39 -26.71
CA SER A 408 44.35 0.32 -27.10
C SER A 408 45.00 -0.68 -28.07
N PRO A 409 44.77 -2.00 -27.95
CA PRO A 409 45.12 -2.98 -28.99
C PRO A 409 43.94 -3.32 -29.92
N LYS A 410 44.20 -3.40 -31.23
CA LYS A 410 43.27 -3.88 -32.28
C LYS A 410 43.92 -5.02 -33.10
N SER A 411 43.06 -5.72 -33.86
CA SER A 411 43.37 -6.66 -34.98
C SER A 411 43.82 -8.08 -34.56
N VAL A 412 43.62 -9.19 -35.30
CA VAL A 412 43.11 -9.53 -36.67
C VAL A 412 42.41 -10.95 -36.61
N ALA A 413 41.70 -11.55 -37.58
CA ALA A 413 41.30 -11.23 -38.97
C ALA A 413 40.01 -11.97 -39.45
N ARG A 414 39.39 -11.40 -40.50
CA ARG A 414 38.51 -11.95 -41.57
C ARG A 414 38.30 -13.47 -41.73
N ARG A 415 37.03 -13.85 -42.02
CA ARG A 415 36.64 -14.56 -43.27
C ARG A 415 35.17 -14.25 -43.63
N ALA A 416 34.81 -14.29 -44.91
CA ALA A 416 33.47 -13.94 -45.42
C ALA A 416 33.00 -14.96 -46.47
N VAL A 417 31.68 -15.23 -46.55
CA VAL A 417 30.98 -15.77 -47.74
C VAL A 417 29.49 -15.32 -47.73
N SER A 418 28.93 -15.08 -48.93
CA SER A 418 27.50 -15.04 -49.35
C SER A 418 26.37 -15.10 -48.30
N ALA A 419 25.41 -14.17 -48.23
CA ALA A 419 24.39 -13.78 -49.23
C ALA A 419 23.30 -14.85 -49.49
N ASP A 420 22.04 -14.53 -49.13
CA ASP A 420 20.91 -14.53 -50.08
C ASP A 420 19.69 -13.69 -49.57
N ILE A 421 18.73 -13.41 -50.46
CA ILE A 421 17.60 -12.46 -50.26
C ILE A 421 16.22 -13.15 -50.40
N SER A 422 15.19 -12.55 -49.78
CA SER A 422 13.75 -12.89 -49.85
C SER A 422 13.33 -14.12 -49.01
N HIS A 423 12.09 -14.25 -48.52
CA HIS A 423 10.81 -13.76 -49.05
C HIS A 423 9.79 -13.44 -47.94
N VAL A 424 8.84 -12.51 -48.19
CA VAL A 424 7.72 -12.16 -47.31
C VAL A 424 6.39 -12.53 -47.98
N PRO A 425 5.44 -13.16 -47.27
CA PRO A 425 4.01 -13.06 -47.61
C PRO A 425 3.16 -12.39 -46.49
N PRO A 426 1.93 -11.92 -46.79
CA PRO A 426 1.37 -10.74 -46.12
C PRO A 426 0.13 -10.96 -45.23
N LEU A 427 -0.22 -9.90 -44.46
CA LEU A 427 -1.51 -9.68 -43.80
C LEU A 427 -2.62 -9.24 -44.79
N PRO A 428 -3.88 -9.67 -44.61
CA PRO A 428 -5.07 -9.04 -45.17
C PRO A 428 -5.78 -8.07 -44.17
N PRO A 429 -6.73 -7.24 -44.62
CA PRO A 429 -6.92 -5.89 -44.07
C PRO A 429 -8.17 -5.65 -43.20
N ALA A 430 -8.25 -4.44 -42.63
CA ALA A 430 -9.40 -3.94 -41.87
C ALA A 430 -10.38 -3.13 -42.74
N ALA A 431 -11.68 -3.38 -42.56
CA ALA A 431 -12.87 -2.53 -42.80
C ALA A 431 -14.09 -3.30 -42.21
N THR A 432 -15.23 -2.75 -41.76
CA THR A 432 -15.84 -1.41 -41.77
C THR A 432 -16.72 -1.23 -40.51
N SER A 433 -17.07 0.02 -40.19
CA SER A 433 -18.12 0.44 -39.25
C SER A 433 -19.54 -0.03 -39.60
N VAL A 434 -20.38 -0.33 -38.59
CA VAL A 434 -21.85 -0.18 -38.64
C VAL A 434 -22.36 0.29 -37.26
N GLU A 435 -23.57 0.84 -37.23
CA GLU A 435 -24.08 1.79 -36.22
C GLU A 435 -24.65 1.20 -34.90
N SER A 436 -24.95 2.14 -34.00
CA SER A 436 -25.56 2.00 -32.68
C SER A 436 -26.99 1.46 -32.64
N SER A 437 -27.37 0.88 -31.51
CA SER A 437 -28.76 0.89 -31.00
C SER A 437 -28.80 1.26 -29.52
N HIS A 438 -29.64 2.24 -29.17
CA HIS A 438 -29.88 2.69 -27.79
C HIS A 438 -30.80 1.72 -27.04
N LEU A 439 -30.62 1.58 -25.72
CA LEU A 439 -31.68 1.15 -24.79
C LEU A 439 -31.45 1.71 -23.37
N THR A 440 -32.48 2.37 -22.86
CA THR A 440 -32.69 2.92 -21.50
C THR A 440 -33.39 1.86 -20.62
N THR A 441 -33.36 1.79 -19.28
CA THR A 441 -32.91 2.60 -18.12
C THR A 441 -33.23 1.76 -16.84
N PRO A 442 -33.08 2.22 -15.57
CA PRO A 442 -32.14 3.15 -14.92
C PRO A 442 -31.57 2.61 -13.57
N THR A 443 -30.41 3.08 -13.10
CA THR A 443 -30.08 3.06 -11.65
C THR A 443 -29.26 4.29 -11.22
N GLN A 444 -29.97 5.33 -10.80
CA GLN A 444 -29.59 6.37 -9.82
C GLN A 444 -28.11 6.77 -9.68
N GLU A 445 -27.59 7.58 -10.60
CA GLU A 445 -26.44 8.46 -10.35
C GLU A 445 -26.89 9.75 -9.64
N LEU A 446 -26.13 10.22 -8.65
CA LEU A 446 -26.36 11.48 -7.96
C LEU A 446 -25.71 12.65 -8.72
N SER A 447 -26.47 13.35 -9.56
CA SER A 447 -25.98 14.55 -10.24
C SER A 447 -26.11 15.80 -9.35
N LEU A 448 -24.98 16.31 -8.87
CA LEU A 448 -24.91 17.59 -8.14
C LEU A 448 -24.81 18.78 -9.10
N ARG A 449 -25.80 19.68 -9.07
CA ARG A 449 -25.68 21.09 -9.50
C ARG A 449 -26.67 21.96 -8.75
N GLU A 450 -26.17 22.76 -7.80
CA GLU A 450 -26.69 24.10 -7.43
C GLU A 450 -25.86 24.67 -6.26
N ALA A 451 -24.83 25.48 -6.56
CA ALA A 451 -24.14 26.35 -5.61
C ALA A 451 -23.17 27.34 -6.31
N GLU A 452 -23.65 28.12 -7.28
CA GLU A 452 -22.88 29.25 -7.86
C GLU A 452 -23.65 30.56 -7.66
N LEU A 453 -23.40 31.25 -6.55
CA LEU A 453 -23.75 32.67 -6.37
C LEU A 453 -22.66 33.43 -5.59
N GLY A 454 -21.63 33.83 -6.35
CA GLY A 454 -20.95 35.13 -6.28
C GLY A 454 -20.40 35.68 -4.96
N VAL A 455 -19.07 35.82 -4.91
CA VAL A 455 -18.40 37.06 -4.46
C VAL A 455 -17.30 37.39 -5.48
N SER A 456 -17.18 38.66 -5.88
CA SER A 456 -16.23 39.15 -6.88
C SER A 456 -14.95 39.73 -6.26
N GLU A 457 -13.82 39.36 -6.86
CA GLU A 457 -12.53 40.09 -6.99
C GLU A 457 -12.02 40.98 -5.85
N SER A 458 -10.82 40.61 -5.35
CA SER A 458 -9.74 41.58 -5.12
C SER A 458 -8.42 41.01 -5.65
N GLU A 459 -7.78 41.70 -6.60
CA GLU A 459 -6.46 41.34 -7.13
C GLU A 459 -5.36 41.69 -6.12
N ASP A 460 -4.95 40.70 -5.31
CA ASP A 460 -3.60 40.49 -4.75
C ASP A 460 -3.71 39.36 -3.69
N GLY A 461 -3.78 38.12 -4.16
CA GLY A 461 -4.03 36.96 -3.31
C GLY A 461 -2.97 35.87 -3.50
N HIS A 462 -2.21 35.58 -2.43
CA HIS A 462 -1.82 34.18 -2.21
C HIS A 462 -3.11 33.38 -2.14
N GLN A 463 -3.24 32.30 -2.92
CA GLN A 463 -4.42 31.45 -2.81
C GLN A 463 -4.42 30.83 -1.41
N THR A 464 -5.28 31.32 -0.53
CA THR A 464 -5.70 30.64 0.69
C THR A 464 -6.58 29.45 0.28
N GLY A 465 -5.94 28.49 -0.39
CA GLY A 465 -6.59 27.38 -1.05
C GLY A 465 -6.57 26.16 -0.15
N LEU A 466 -7.74 25.55 0.01
CA LEU A 466 -7.96 24.24 0.63
C LEU A 466 -6.80 23.26 0.27
N PRO A 467 -5.81 23.01 1.15
CA PRO A 467 -4.51 22.48 0.71
C PRO A 467 -4.60 21.07 0.12
N LEU A 468 -5.49 20.23 0.66
CA LEU A 468 -5.72 18.85 0.30
C LEU A 468 -6.94 18.66 -0.64
N LYS A 469 -7.41 19.74 -1.29
CA LYS A 469 -8.57 19.70 -2.20
C LYS A 469 -8.46 18.58 -3.24
N GLY A 470 -9.44 17.68 -3.24
CA GLY A 470 -9.53 16.55 -4.18
C GLY A 470 -8.86 15.27 -3.71
N LEU A 471 -8.19 15.28 -2.54
CA LEU A 471 -7.71 14.07 -1.88
C LEU A 471 -8.87 13.37 -1.17
N LYS A 472 -9.01 12.07 -1.42
CA LYS A 472 -10.00 11.22 -0.74
C LYS A 472 -9.42 10.58 0.51
N ILE A 473 -10.07 10.77 1.65
CA ILE A 473 -9.74 10.12 2.91
C ILE A 473 -10.76 9.00 3.16
N VAL A 474 -10.33 7.76 2.97
CA VAL A 474 -11.16 6.57 3.12
C VAL A 474 -10.97 6.01 4.53
N ILE A 475 -12.01 6.11 5.36
CA ILE A 475 -12.01 5.63 6.73
C ILE A 475 -12.18 4.11 6.75
N ILE A 476 -11.20 3.43 7.37
CA ILE A 476 -11.15 1.97 7.58
C ILE A 476 -11.04 1.65 9.09
N HIS A 477 -11.00 0.36 9.43
CA HIS A 477 -10.78 -0.16 10.79
C HIS A 477 -11.68 0.49 11.87
N VAL A 478 -12.98 0.73 11.60
CA VAL A 478 -13.87 1.32 12.63
C VAL A 478 -14.23 0.27 13.70
N LYS A 479 -14.14 0.61 14.98
CA LYS A 479 -14.48 -0.30 16.08
C LYS A 479 -15.90 -0.05 16.61
N GLU A 480 -16.76 -1.07 16.51
CA GLU A 480 -18.17 -0.96 16.90
C GLU A 480 -18.37 -0.92 18.42
N ARG A 481 -19.37 -0.15 18.88
CA ARG A 481 -19.66 0.06 20.31
C ARG A 481 -20.85 -0.74 20.87
N PHE A 482 -21.64 -1.43 20.03
CA PHE A 482 -22.84 -2.22 20.39
C PHE A 482 -23.89 -1.49 21.26
N ASP A 483 -23.89 -0.17 21.24
CA ASP A 483 -24.82 0.70 21.99
C ASP A 483 -26.04 1.13 21.14
N GLY A 484 -26.20 0.53 19.95
CA GLY A 484 -27.24 0.85 18.98
C GLY A 484 -26.94 2.05 18.08
N ARG A 485 -25.81 2.74 18.25
CA ARG A 485 -25.37 3.81 17.34
C ARG A 485 -24.55 3.25 16.19
N ASN A 486 -24.72 3.82 14.99
CA ASN A 486 -23.81 3.57 13.88
C ASN A 486 -22.53 4.39 14.08
N THR A 487 -21.49 3.79 14.67
CA THR A 487 -20.23 4.45 15.01
C THR A 487 -19.60 5.13 13.78
N SER A 488 -19.64 4.51 12.61
CA SER A 488 -19.04 5.07 11.39
C SER A 488 -19.79 6.30 10.86
N GLU A 489 -21.10 6.39 11.06
CA GLU A 489 -21.88 7.61 10.74
C GLU A 489 -21.59 8.75 11.72
N VAL A 490 -21.39 8.45 13.01
CA VAL A 490 -20.97 9.44 14.01
C VAL A 490 -19.59 10.00 13.66
N ILE A 491 -18.61 9.13 13.41
CA ILE A 491 -17.25 9.50 12.98
C ILE A 491 -17.27 10.36 11.72
N LEU A 492 -18.05 9.99 10.69
CA LEU A 492 -18.16 10.78 9.47
C LEU A 492 -18.75 12.17 9.70
N LYS A 493 -19.71 12.29 10.62
CA LYS A 493 -20.30 13.59 11.01
C LYS A 493 -19.29 14.45 11.75
N GLU A 494 -18.54 13.87 12.68
CA GLU A 494 -17.51 14.58 13.46
C GLU A 494 -16.35 15.03 12.58
N LEU A 495 -15.84 14.16 11.69
CA LEU A 495 -14.81 14.51 10.69
C LEU A 495 -15.24 15.70 9.82
N ARG A 496 -16.50 15.72 9.34
CA ARG A 496 -17.04 16.85 8.56
C ARG A 496 -17.13 18.13 9.37
N ALA A 497 -17.54 18.05 10.65
CA ALA A 497 -17.61 19.22 11.52
C ALA A 497 -16.23 19.80 11.85
N HIS A 498 -15.20 18.96 11.97
CA HIS A 498 -13.80 19.42 12.09
C HIS A 498 -13.27 19.99 10.78
N GLU A 499 -13.58 19.37 9.64
CA GLU A 499 -13.21 19.85 8.30
C GLU A 499 -13.81 21.23 7.99
N GLU A 500 -15.05 21.51 8.43
CA GLU A 500 -15.67 22.84 8.35
C GLU A 500 -14.85 23.92 9.07
N VAL A 501 -14.08 23.57 10.11
CA VAL A 501 -13.19 24.48 10.84
C VAL A 501 -11.77 24.50 10.25
N ALA A 502 -11.23 23.32 9.91
CA ALA A 502 -9.86 23.15 9.44
C ALA A 502 -9.63 23.59 7.99
N GLN A 503 -10.68 23.56 7.15
CA GLN A 503 -10.66 24.00 5.75
C GLN A 503 -9.53 23.35 4.93
N LEU A 504 -9.36 22.02 5.05
CA LEU A 504 -8.30 21.27 4.38
C LEU A 504 -8.65 20.93 2.92
N GLY A 505 -9.94 20.73 2.61
CA GLY A 505 -10.46 20.33 1.30
C GLY A 505 -10.64 18.83 1.10
N CYS A 506 -10.53 18.03 2.16
CA CYS A 506 -10.60 16.56 2.10
C CYS A 506 -12.01 16.03 1.78
N GLU A 507 -12.10 14.98 0.96
CA GLU A 507 -13.34 14.20 0.77
C GLU A 507 -13.34 12.96 1.69
N PHE A 508 -14.19 12.95 2.72
CA PHE A 508 -14.30 11.81 3.64
C PHE A 508 -15.29 10.74 3.16
N ILE A 509 -14.81 9.51 3.02
CA ILE A 509 -15.55 8.32 2.59
C ILE A 509 -15.44 7.26 3.68
N VAL A 510 -16.57 6.78 4.22
CA VAL A 510 -16.57 5.61 5.12
C VAL A 510 -16.61 4.33 4.29
N SER A 511 -15.64 3.43 4.50
CA SER A 511 -15.60 2.13 3.85
C SER A 511 -16.63 1.15 4.42
N LYS A 512 -17.13 0.22 3.59
CA LYS A 512 -18.08 -0.84 3.98
C LYS A 512 -17.74 -2.16 3.29
N GLN A 513 -17.97 -3.31 3.95
CA GLN A 513 -17.81 -4.64 3.34
C GLN A 513 -18.59 -4.75 2.02
N GLY A 514 -17.97 -5.29 0.98
CA GLY A 514 -18.52 -5.40 -0.37
C GLY A 514 -18.36 -4.15 -1.25
N GLN A 515 -17.89 -3.02 -0.71
CA GLN A 515 -17.70 -1.80 -1.48
C GLN A 515 -16.52 -1.93 -2.47
N SER A 516 -16.70 -1.37 -3.66
CA SER A 516 -15.64 -1.16 -4.65
C SER A 516 -15.37 0.33 -4.82
N ILE A 517 -14.11 0.73 -4.66
CA ILE A 517 -13.65 2.11 -4.82
C ILE A 517 -12.72 2.15 -6.04
N TYR A 518 -13.06 2.97 -7.02
CA TYR A 518 -12.28 3.18 -8.25
C TYR A 518 -11.57 4.53 -8.18
N LEU A 519 -10.27 4.55 -8.48
CA LEU A 519 -9.35 5.68 -8.25
C LEU A 519 -8.45 5.95 -9.47
#